data_AF-A0A358M9Q6-F1
#
_entry.id   AF-A0A358M9Q6-F1
#
_cell.length_a   1.000
_cell.length_b   1.000
_cell.length_c   1.000
_cell.angle_alpha   90.00
_cell.angle_beta   90.00
_cell.angle_gamma   90.00
#
_symmetry.space_group_name_H-M   'P 1'
#
loop_
_entity.id
_entity.type
_entity.pdbx_description
1 polymer ?
#
loop_
_entity_poly.entity_id
_entity_poly.type
_entity_poly.pdbx_seq_one_letter_code
_entity_poly.pdbx_strand_id
1 'polypeptide(L)'
;MISIRVPRALRTDRPVYINQDPFSGTYRRNGEGDYRCTSDEIEAMLRDAAIQTHDMQVCSGLSLDALDAETIARCRACGNSAEDADDPAFLRRTGAAACAEDGQLRPTAAGILLFGRMETIRSHFPEYRLAYTGASAGKRRFDNNILEFYFSVCREIDALPAAADPDVKRGIGEAFANCLINADYYAPGGISVVSAPAHISF
;
A
#
# COMPACT_ATOMS: atom_id res chain seq x y z
N MET A 1 39.64 -4.56 -18.24
CA MET A 1 38.78 -3.94 -17.22
C MET A 1 37.51 -4.75 -17.13
N ILE A 2 37.17 -5.27 -15.96
CA ILE A 2 35.91 -6.00 -15.73
C ILE A 2 34.94 -5.00 -15.11
N SER A 3 33.77 -4.83 -15.72
CA SER A 3 32.70 -3.95 -15.24
C SER A 3 31.49 -4.81 -14.92
N ILE A 4 31.09 -4.85 -13.65
CA ILE A 4 29.91 -5.57 -13.18
C ILE A 4 28.86 -4.53 -12.79
N ARG A 5 27.71 -4.54 -13.48
CA ARG A 5 26.59 -3.65 -13.20
C ARG A 5 25.53 -4.43 -12.42
N VAL A 6 25.41 -4.14 -11.13
CA VAL A 6 24.40 -4.76 -10.27
C VAL A 6 23.22 -3.80 -10.12
N PRO A 7 22.00 -4.17 -10.55
CA PRO A 7 20.82 -3.35 -10.33
C PRO A 7 20.43 -3.32 -8.85
N ARG A 8 19.68 -2.30 -8.45
CA ARG A 8 19.14 -2.21 -7.08
C ARG A 8 18.13 -3.35 -6.88
N ALA A 9 18.34 -4.18 -5.85
CA ALA A 9 17.39 -5.24 -5.48
C ALA A 9 16.01 -4.65 -5.15
N LEU A 10 14.95 -5.34 -5.57
CA LEU A 10 13.57 -5.00 -5.23
C LEU A 10 13.37 -5.12 -3.72
N ARG A 11 12.29 -4.53 -3.19
CA ARG A 11 11.98 -4.63 -1.76
C ARG A 11 11.68 -6.07 -1.33
N THR A 12 11.02 -6.86 -2.18
CA THR A 12 10.79 -8.31 -2.01
C THR A 12 12.06 -9.13 -1.95
N ASP A 13 13.12 -8.68 -2.63
CA ASP A 13 14.39 -9.41 -2.74
C ASP A 13 15.40 -9.00 -1.65
N ARG A 14 14.97 -8.17 -0.69
CA ARG A 14 15.80 -7.74 0.44
C ARG A 14 15.43 -8.53 1.70
N PRO A 15 16.40 -8.80 2.58
CA PRO A 15 17.82 -8.47 2.45
C PRO A 15 18.55 -9.33 1.41
N VAL A 16 19.54 -8.74 0.72
CA VAL A 16 20.51 -9.49 -0.09
C VAL A 16 21.72 -9.78 0.80
N TYR A 17 22.05 -11.05 0.97
CA TYR A 17 23.09 -11.49 1.91
C TYR A 17 24.09 -12.47 1.29
N ILE A 18 25.32 -12.39 1.77
CA ILE A 18 26.39 -13.35 1.45
C ILE A 18 26.44 -14.46 2.50
N ASN A 19 27.10 -15.59 2.19
CA ASN A 19 27.33 -16.71 3.13
C ASN A 19 26.07 -17.36 3.72
N GLN A 20 24.91 -17.21 3.07
CA GLN A 20 23.63 -17.86 3.41
C GLN A 20 23.02 -17.46 4.77
N ASP A 21 23.52 -16.41 5.43
CA ASP A 21 22.96 -15.90 6.68
C ASP A 21 22.59 -14.41 6.54
N PRO A 22 21.30 -14.04 6.61
CA PRO A 22 20.86 -12.64 6.59
C PRO A 22 21.47 -11.80 7.71
N PHE A 23 21.57 -12.33 8.94
CA PHE A 23 22.00 -11.57 10.12
C PHE A 23 23.51 -11.29 10.14
N SER A 24 24.29 -12.09 9.39
CA SER A 24 25.74 -11.87 9.25
C SER A 24 26.22 -11.48 7.87
N GLY A 25 25.37 -11.63 6.85
CA GLY A 25 25.71 -11.45 5.46
C GLY A 25 25.09 -10.23 4.79
N THR A 26 24.25 -9.44 5.47
CA THR A 26 23.60 -8.27 4.85
C THR A 26 24.45 -7.00 4.98
N TYR A 27 24.72 -6.35 3.85
CA TYR A 27 25.46 -5.09 3.79
C TYR A 27 24.68 -4.05 2.99
N ARG A 28 24.80 -2.77 3.40
CA ARG A 28 24.23 -1.63 2.68
C ARG A 28 25.33 -0.64 2.32
N ARG A 29 25.39 -0.25 1.05
CA ARG A 29 26.27 0.82 0.60
C ARG A 29 25.71 2.18 1.01
N ASN A 30 26.51 2.98 1.70
CA ASN A 30 26.17 4.35 2.04
C ASN A 30 27.41 5.24 1.83
N GLY A 31 27.28 6.29 1.02
CA GLY A 31 28.44 7.07 0.58
C GLY A 31 29.49 6.20 -0.10
N GLU A 32 30.73 6.24 0.38
CA GLU A 32 31.86 5.54 -0.23
C GLU A 32 32.02 4.07 0.22
N GLY A 33 31.34 3.65 1.29
CA GLY A 33 31.57 2.36 1.95
C GLY A 33 30.34 1.44 2.02
N ASP A 34 30.61 0.15 2.22
CA ASP A 34 29.60 -0.85 2.55
C ASP A 34 29.61 -1.12 4.06
N TYR A 35 28.44 -1.01 4.70
CA TYR A 35 28.28 -1.23 6.14
C TYR A 35 27.43 -2.45 6.38
N ARG A 36 27.78 -3.23 7.41
CA ARG A 36 26.95 -4.35 7.83
C ARG A 36 25.65 -3.81 8.44
N CYS A 37 24.53 -4.31 7.97
CA CYS A 37 23.23 -3.92 8.51
C CYS A 37 23.09 -4.41 9.96
N THR A 38 22.40 -3.62 10.77
CA THR A 38 22.00 -4.02 12.12
C THR A 38 20.88 -5.06 12.07
N SER A 39 20.67 -5.82 13.14
CA SER A 39 19.56 -6.78 13.23
C SER A 39 18.21 -6.10 13.00
N ASP A 40 17.99 -4.92 13.57
CA ASP A 40 16.74 -4.16 13.40
C ASP A 40 16.49 -3.77 11.94
N GLU A 41 17.53 -3.36 11.21
CA GLU A 41 17.43 -3.05 9.78
C GLU A 41 17.12 -4.30 8.94
N ILE A 42 17.72 -5.44 9.29
CA ILE A 42 17.50 -6.71 8.61
C ILE A 42 16.08 -7.21 8.86
N GLU A 43 15.61 -7.14 10.10
CA GLU A 43 14.23 -7.46 10.46
C GLU A 43 13.22 -6.55 9.76
N ALA A 44 13.50 -5.25 9.64
CA ALA A 44 12.67 -4.34 8.87
C ALA A 44 12.60 -4.74 7.39
N MET A 45 13.74 -5.11 6.77
CA MET A 45 13.74 -5.61 5.39
C MET A 45 12.94 -6.89 5.23
N LEU A 46 13.06 -7.83 6.17
CA LEU A 46 12.31 -9.09 6.15
C LEU A 46 10.80 -8.86 6.29
N ARG A 47 10.39 -7.95 7.18
CA ARG A 47 8.97 -7.54 7.32
C ARG A 47 8.46 -6.89 6.03
N ASP A 48 9.19 -5.93 5.48
CA ASP A 48 8.83 -5.26 4.23
C ASP A 48 8.67 -6.26 3.06
N ALA A 49 9.61 -7.21 2.93
CA ALA A 49 9.57 -8.24 1.90
C ALA A 49 8.36 -9.17 2.05
N ALA A 50 8.03 -9.55 3.29
CA ALA A 50 6.87 -10.40 3.59
C ALA A 50 5.54 -9.69 3.31
N ILE A 51 5.41 -8.40 3.68
CA ILE A 51 4.23 -7.56 3.38
C ILE A 51 4.03 -7.46 1.87
N GLN A 52 5.08 -7.13 1.11
CA GLN A 52 4.97 -7.00 -0.35
C GLN A 52 4.64 -8.34 -1.04
N THR A 53 5.14 -9.46 -0.52
CA THR A 53 4.82 -10.77 -1.05
C THR A 53 3.34 -11.13 -0.83
N HIS A 54 2.77 -10.76 0.32
CA HIS A 54 1.32 -10.92 0.57
C HIS A 54 0.49 -10.02 -0.35
N ASP A 55 0.87 -8.74 -0.49
CA ASP A 55 0.14 -7.78 -1.32
C ASP A 55 0.10 -8.16 -2.80
N MET A 56 1.19 -8.75 -3.31
CA MET A 56 1.32 -9.18 -4.69
C MET A 56 0.71 -10.57 -4.96
N GLN A 57 0.14 -11.22 -3.95
CA GLN A 57 -0.47 -12.53 -4.11
C GLN A 57 -1.68 -12.46 -5.05
N VAL A 58 -1.61 -13.20 -6.16
CA VAL A 58 -2.70 -13.28 -7.14
C VAL A 58 -3.81 -14.16 -6.60
N CYS A 59 -5.02 -13.63 -6.52
CA CYS A 59 -6.19 -14.35 -6.04
C CYS A 59 -6.82 -15.13 -7.19
N SER A 60 -6.31 -16.33 -7.44
CA SER A 60 -6.70 -17.18 -8.58
C SER A 60 -8.19 -17.56 -8.62
N GLY A 61 -8.88 -17.56 -7.48
CA GLY A 61 -10.31 -17.84 -7.39
C GLY A 61 -11.24 -16.66 -7.75
N LEU A 62 -10.70 -15.46 -8.03
CA LEU A 62 -11.49 -14.26 -8.24
C LEU A 62 -11.32 -13.71 -9.67
N SER A 63 -12.40 -13.20 -10.24
CA SER A 63 -12.37 -12.39 -11.47
C SER A 63 -12.23 -10.91 -11.12
N LEU A 64 -11.93 -10.09 -12.13
CA LEU A 64 -11.87 -8.64 -11.98
C LEU A 64 -13.22 -8.02 -11.59
N ASP A 65 -14.34 -8.73 -11.77
CA ASP A 65 -15.67 -8.28 -11.35
C ASP A 65 -15.79 -8.13 -9.83
N ALA A 66 -14.89 -8.76 -9.08
CA ALA A 66 -14.80 -8.61 -7.62
C ALA A 66 -14.32 -7.21 -7.19
N LEU A 67 -13.81 -6.42 -8.14
CA LEU A 67 -13.42 -5.03 -7.95
C LEU A 67 -14.58 -4.08 -8.28
N ASP A 68 -14.52 -2.89 -7.69
CA ASP A 68 -15.46 -1.80 -7.86
C ASP A 68 -14.99 -0.90 -9.01
N ALA A 69 -15.73 -0.96 -10.13
CA ALA A 69 -15.44 -0.20 -11.32
C ALA A 69 -15.54 1.33 -11.09
N GLU A 70 -16.38 1.79 -10.16
CA GLU A 70 -16.53 3.21 -9.85
C GLU A 70 -15.29 3.74 -9.12
N THR A 71 -14.80 2.99 -8.12
CA THR A 71 -13.56 3.33 -7.42
C THR A 71 -12.36 3.33 -8.38
N ILE A 72 -12.28 2.35 -9.30
CA ILE A 72 -11.23 2.29 -10.34
C ILE A 72 -11.27 3.53 -11.23
N ALA A 73 -12.45 3.86 -11.77
CA ALA A 73 -12.63 5.01 -12.65
C ALA A 73 -12.25 6.32 -11.94
N ARG A 74 -12.62 6.47 -10.67
CA ARG A 74 -12.29 7.66 -9.87
C ARG A 74 -10.80 7.76 -9.56
N CYS A 75 -10.15 6.65 -9.21
CA CYS A 75 -8.71 6.63 -8.98
C CYS A 75 -7.93 7.02 -10.25
N ARG A 76 -8.39 6.57 -11.42
CA ARG A 76 -7.81 6.94 -12.72
C ARG A 76 -7.94 8.43 -13.00
N ALA A 77 -9.11 9.01 -12.75
CA ALA A 77 -9.34 10.44 -12.93
C ALA A 77 -8.40 11.30 -12.05
N CYS A 78 -8.04 10.82 -10.85
CA CYS A 78 -7.08 11.49 -9.98
C CYS A 78 -5.61 11.32 -10.42
N GLY A 79 -5.27 10.24 -11.13
CA GLY A 79 -3.91 9.86 -11.51
C GLY A 79 -3.33 10.54 -12.76
N ASN A 80 -4.10 11.41 -13.44
CA ASN A 80 -3.68 12.26 -14.56
C ASN A 80 -2.86 11.57 -15.68
N SER A 81 -3.02 10.27 -15.86
CA SER A 81 -2.30 9.52 -16.89
C SER A 81 -3.26 9.21 -18.04
N ALA A 82 -3.18 9.98 -19.13
CA ALA A 82 -3.98 9.80 -20.35
C ALA A 82 -3.77 8.43 -21.03
N GLU A 83 -2.80 7.66 -20.55
CA GLU A 83 -2.39 6.35 -21.07
C GLU A 83 -3.24 5.17 -20.52
N ASP A 84 -4.21 5.44 -19.65
CA ASP A 84 -5.08 4.45 -18.98
C ASP A 84 -6.47 4.31 -19.58
N ALA A 85 -6.57 4.27 -20.91
CA ALA A 85 -7.86 4.14 -21.55
C ALA A 85 -8.58 2.80 -21.22
N ASP A 86 -7.84 1.77 -20.78
CA ASP A 86 -8.37 0.41 -20.56
C ASP A 86 -8.12 -0.10 -19.13
N ASP A 87 -9.18 -0.66 -18.52
CA ASP A 87 -9.20 -1.10 -17.11
C ASP A 87 -8.13 -2.17 -16.79
N PRO A 88 -7.91 -3.20 -17.62
CA PRO A 88 -6.91 -4.24 -17.37
C PRO A 88 -5.47 -3.70 -17.35
N ALA A 89 -5.14 -2.74 -18.23
CA ALA A 89 -3.80 -2.17 -18.32
C ALA A 89 -3.46 -1.33 -17.09
N PHE A 90 -4.42 -0.53 -16.63
CA PHE A 90 -4.31 0.25 -15.40
C PHE A 90 -4.11 -0.64 -14.17
N LEU A 91 -4.95 -1.68 -14.02
CA LEU A 91 -4.88 -2.60 -12.88
C LEU A 91 -3.56 -3.37 -12.85
N ARG A 92 -3.03 -3.76 -14.01
CA ARG A 92 -1.73 -4.42 -14.09
C ARG A 92 -0.58 -3.48 -13.73
N ARG A 93 -0.60 -2.24 -14.20
CA ARG A 93 0.47 -1.28 -13.92
C ARG A 93 0.49 -0.83 -12.46
N THR A 94 -0.68 -0.70 -11.84
CA THR A 94 -0.80 -0.35 -10.42
C THR A 94 -0.51 -1.53 -9.48
N GLY A 95 -0.36 -2.75 -10.01
CA GLY A 95 -0.17 -3.96 -9.21
C GLY A 95 -1.46 -4.47 -8.56
N ALA A 96 -2.62 -3.88 -8.88
CA ALA A 96 -3.93 -4.32 -8.41
C ALA A 96 -4.42 -5.61 -9.10
N ALA A 97 -3.85 -5.96 -10.24
CA ALA A 97 -4.08 -7.23 -10.90
C ALA A 97 -2.78 -7.78 -11.50
N ALA A 98 -2.66 -9.10 -11.56
CA ALA A 98 -1.55 -9.78 -12.22
C ALA A 98 -2.03 -11.06 -12.90
N CYS A 99 -1.25 -11.55 -13.88
CA CYS A 99 -1.59 -12.79 -14.57
C CYS A 99 -1.40 -13.96 -13.61
N ALA A 100 -2.43 -14.79 -13.45
CA ALA A 100 -2.32 -16.07 -12.79
C ALA A 100 -1.54 -17.08 -13.67
N GLU A 101 -1.29 -18.28 -13.14
CA GLU A 101 -0.55 -19.34 -13.84
C GLU A 101 -1.20 -19.74 -15.19
N ASP A 102 -2.52 -19.61 -15.30
CA ASP A 102 -3.29 -19.86 -16.52
C ASP A 102 -3.27 -18.69 -17.53
N GLY A 103 -2.52 -17.64 -17.24
CA GLY A 103 -2.40 -16.44 -18.07
C GLY A 103 -3.56 -15.46 -17.95
N GLN A 104 -4.59 -15.76 -17.15
CA GLN A 104 -5.72 -14.86 -16.94
C GLN A 104 -5.36 -13.74 -15.96
N LEU A 105 -5.77 -12.51 -16.28
CA LEU A 105 -5.58 -11.38 -15.39
C LEU A 105 -6.57 -11.50 -14.22
N ARG A 106 -6.05 -11.50 -12.99
CA ARG A 106 -6.84 -11.63 -11.76
C ARG A 106 -6.42 -10.61 -10.72
N PRO A 107 -7.31 -10.25 -9.79
CA PRO A 107 -6.98 -9.33 -8.70
C PRO A 107 -5.83 -9.85 -7.85
N THR A 108 -4.98 -8.94 -7.39
CA THR A 108 -4.04 -9.20 -6.30
C THR A 108 -4.71 -8.91 -4.96
N ALA A 109 -4.12 -9.36 -3.86
CA ALA A 109 -4.54 -9.01 -2.50
C ALA A 109 -4.61 -7.47 -2.32
N ALA A 110 -3.59 -6.74 -2.81
CA ALA A 110 -3.59 -5.27 -2.82
C ALA A 110 -4.73 -4.69 -3.68
N GLY A 111 -5.01 -5.29 -4.84
CA GLY A 111 -6.13 -4.86 -5.68
C GLY A 111 -7.48 -5.03 -5.01
N ILE A 112 -7.68 -6.11 -4.27
CA ILE A 112 -8.88 -6.33 -3.47
C ILE A 112 -8.99 -5.28 -2.36
N LEU A 113 -7.90 -4.96 -1.68
CA LEU A 113 -7.92 -3.93 -0.63
C LEU A 113 -8.21 -2.51 -1.17
N LEU A 114 -7.60 -2.16 -2.31
CA LEU A 114 -7.73 -0.84 -2.92
C LEU A 114 -9.06 -0.63 -3.63
N PHE A 115 -9.49 -1.63 -4.41
CA PHE A 115 -10.62 -1.52 -5.32
C PHE A 115 -11.72 -2.56 -5.07
N GLY A 116 -11.52 -3.52 -4.17
CA GLY A 116 -12.47 -4.61 -3.97
C GLY A 116 -13.83 -4.13 -3.46
N ARG A 117 -14.87 -4.89 -3.80
CA ARG A 117 -16.16 -4.76 -3.12
C ARG A 117 -16.03 -5.23 -1.68
N MET A 118 -16.85 -4.67 -0.79
CA MET A 118 -16.79 -4.98 0.64
C MET A 118 -17.00 -6.47 0.94
N GLU A 119 -17.84 -7.15 0.17
CA GLU A 119 -18.04 -8.61 0.23
C GLU A 119 -16.75 -9.40 -0.06
N THR A 120 -16.03 -9.01 -1.11
CA THR A 120 -14.75 -9.60 -1.50
C THR A 120 -13.69 -9.36 -0.42
N ILE A 121 -13.59 -8.10 0.03
CA ILE A 121 -12.62 -7.68 1.06
C ILE A 121 -12.85 -8.49 2.34
N ARG A 122 -14.07 -8.57 2.85
CA ARG A 122 -14.35 -9.31 4.10
C ARG A 122 -14.12 -10.82 3.97
N SER A 123 -14.29 -11.38 2.78
CA SER A 123 -14.01 -12.81 2.56
C SER A 123 -12.50 -13.12 2.61
N HIS A 124 -11.66 -12.18 2.12
CA HIS A 124 -10.22 -12.37 2.00
C HIS A 124 -9.45 -11.82 3.21
N PHE A 125 -9.98 -10.77 3.83
CA PHE A 125 -9.44 -10.07 5.00
C PHE A 125 -10.51 -9.98 6.09
N PRO A 126 -10.72 -11.06 6.87
CA PRO A 126 -11.74 -11.08 7.93
C PRO A 126 -11.53 -10.02 9.02
N GLU A 127 -10.27 -9.65 9.25
CA GLU A 127 -9.87 -8.64 10.23
C GLU A 127 -9.92 -7.21 9.70
N TYR A 128 -10.31 -7.01 8.43
CA TYR A 128 -10.40 -5.69 7.81
C TYR A 128 -11.43 -4.80 8.51
N ARG A 129 -10.93 -3.72 9.12
CA ARG A 129 -11.77 -2.70 9.74
C ARG A 129 -11.10 -1.35 9.54
N LEU A 130 -11.87 -0.36 9.12
CA LEU A 130 -11.43 1.01 8.98
C LEU A 130 -12.24 1.90 9.92
N ALA A 131 -11.55 2.73 10.69
CA ALA A 131 -12.16 3.72 11.55
C ALA A 131 -11.47 5.08 11.37
N TYR A 132 -12.26 6.13 11.39
CA TYR A 132 -11.77 7.51 11.44
C TYR A 132 -12.45 8.24 12.60
N THR A 133 -11.65 8.91 13.42
CA THR A 133 -12.14 9.80 14.47
C THR A 133 -11.71 11.21 14.10
N GLY A 134 -12.68 12.06 13.77
CA GLY A 134 -12.44 13.44 13.41
C GLY A 134 -12.45 14.38 14.62
N ALA A 135 -11.80 15.54 14.47
CA ALA A 135 -11.84 16.60 15.48
C ALA A 135 -13.26 17.13 15.73
N SER A 136 -14.09 17.17 14.67
CA SER A 136 -15.49 17.66 14.67
C SER A 136 -16.52 16.55 14.42
N ALA A 137 -16.12 15.48 13.74
CA ALA A 137 -16.93 14.30 13.51
C ALA A 137 -16.48 13.19 14.47
N GLY A 138 -17.33 12.75 15.39
CA GLY A 138 -17.03 11.64 16.29
C GLY A 138 -16.58 10.36 15.55
N LYS A 139 -16.21 9.32 16.29
CA LYS A 139 -15.70 8.07 15.69
C LYS A 139 -16.69 7.48 14.67
N ARG A 140 -16.25 7.36 13.42
CA ARG A 140 -16.99 6.73 12.31
C ARG A 140 -16.27 5.47 11.86
N ARG A 141 -17.03 4.41 11.62
CA ARG A 141 -16.56 3.19 10.97
C ARG A 141 -16.83 3.28 9.48
N PHE A 142 -15.91 2.78 8.68
CA PHE A 142 -16.01 2.72 7.23
C PHE A 142 -16.14 1.27 6.79
N ASP A 143 -17.12 1.01 5.93
CA ASP A 143 -17.38 -0.28 5.32
C ASP A 143 -17.19 -0.17 3.79
N ASN A 144 -16.09 0.46 3.38
CA ASN A 144 -15.71 0.66 1.98
C ASN A 144 -14.27 0.18 1.75
N ASN A 145 -13.80 0.15 0.50
CA ASN A 145 -12.40 -0.12 0.17
C ASN A 145 -11.44 1.00 0.64
N ILE A 146 -10.13 0.72 0.59
CA ILE A 146 -9.11 1.67 1.07
C ILE A 146 -9.17 3.00 0.31
N LEU A 147 -9.42 3.00 -1.00
CA LEU A 147 -9.45 4.23 -1.77
C LEU A 147 -10.66 5.10 -1.43
N GLU A 148 -11.84 4.52 -1.28
CA GLU A 148 -13.03 5.22 -0.79
C GLU A 148 -12.79 5.84 0.60
N PHE A 149 -12.12 5.09 1.49
CA PHE A 149 -11.72 5.59 2.81
C PHE A 149 -10.74 6.75 2.69
N TYR A 150 -9.69 6.60 1.87
CA TYR A 150 -8.68 7.61 1.63
C TYR A 150 -9.32 8.92 1.15
N PHE A 151 -10.16 8.87 0.10
CA PHE A 151 -10.83 10.06 -0.42
C PHE A 151 -11.76 10.71 0.60
N SER A 152 -12.47 9.91 1.40
CA SER A 152 -13.36 10.42 2.45
C SER A 152 -12.59 11.14 3.56
N VAL A 153 -11.48 10.56 4.00
CA VAL A 153 -10.63 11.14 5.05
C VAL A 153 -9.87 12.36 4.53
N CYS A 154 -9.34 12.32 3.31
CA CYS A 154 -8.69 13.48 2.70
C CYS A 154 -9.64 14.68 2.58
N ARG A 155 -10.92 14.46 2.22
CA ARG A 155 -11.92 15.54 2.17
C ARG A 155 -12.15 16.20 3.54
N GLU A 156 -12.10 15.42 4.62
CA GLU A 156 -12.23 15.93 5.99
C GLU A 156 -10.97 16.67 6.43
N ILE A 157 -9.79 16.13 6.10
CA ILE A 157 -8.50 16.79 6.37
C ILE A 157 -8.43 18.12 5.61
N ASP A 158 -8.90 18.17 4.37
CA ASP A 158 -8.96 19.38 3.55
C ASP A 158 -9.85 20.48 4.16
N ALA A 159 -10.82 20.10 4.98
CA ALA A 159 -11.66 21.04 5.70
C ALA A 159 -11.01 21.58 6.99
N LEU A 160 -9.86 21.04 7.42
CA LEU A 160 -9.18 21.49 8.62
C LEU A 160 -8.35 22.75 8.36
N PRO A 161 -8.35 23.74 9.28
CA PRO A 161 -7.53 24.94 9.16
C PRO A 161 -6.02 24.65 9.09
N ALA A 162 -5.58 23.56 9.73
CA ALA A 162 -4.18 23.14 9.76
C ALA A 162 -3.66 22.65 8.39
N ALA A 163 -4.55 22.29 7.46
CA ALA A 163 -4.21 21.86 6.10
C ALA A 163 -4.33 23.00 5.06
N ALA A 164 -4.36 24.26 5.50
CA ALA A 164 -4.47 25.42 4.62
C ALA A 164 -3.26 25.58 3.67
N ASP A 165 -2.09 25.09 4.08
CA ASP A 165 -0.87 25.09 3.26
C ASP A 165 -0.88 23.86 2.31
N PRO A 166 -0.78 24.07 0.97
CA PRO A 166 -0.70 22.99 -0.01
C PRO A 166 0.42 21.98 0.23
N ASP A 167 1.57 22.41 0.75
CA ASP A 167 2.71 21.52 1.02
C ASP A 167 2.46 20.64 2.23
N VAL A 168 1.84 21.20 3.28
CA VAL A 168 1.41 20.44 4.46
C VAL A 168 0.34 19.43 4.08
N LYS A 169 -0.64 19.84 3.26
CA LYS A 169 -1.69 18.97 2.74
C LYS A 169 -1.12 17.79 1.95
N ARG A 170 -0.17 18.06 1.04
CA ARG A 170 0.52 17.00 0.28
C ARG A 170 1.28 16.05 1.21
N GLY A 171 2.03 16.58 2.17
CA GLY A 171 2.78 15.76 3.13
C GLY A 171 1.88 14.85 3.97
N ILE A 172 0.73 15.36 4.44
CA ILE A 172 -0.26 14.56 5.17
C ILE A 172 -0.85 13.48 4.27
N GLY A 173 -1.20 13.81 3.02
CA GLY A 173 -1.74 12.85 2.05
C GLY A 173 -0.75 11.72 1.74
N GLU A 174 0.52 12.06 1.52
CA GLU A 174 1.59 11.07 1.27
C GLU A 174 1.84 10.18 2.49
N ALA A 175 1.91 10.77 3.69
CA ALA A 175 2.06 10.00 4.93
C ALA A 175 0.89 9.05 5.13
N PHE A 176 -0.34 9.53 4.92
CA PHE A 176 -1.55 8.71 5.06
C PHE A 176 -1.60 7.57 4.04
N ALA A 177 -1.30 7.86 2.77
CA ALA A 177 -1.23 6.83 1.73
C ALA A 177 -0.17 5.76 2.08
N ASN A 178 1.00 6.17 2.55
CA ASN A 178 2.05 5.25 2.98
C ASN A 178 1.61 4.38 4.17
N CYS A 179 0.89 4.95 5.15
CA CYS A 179 0.34 4.17 6.26
C CYS A 179 -0.68 3.13 5.79
N LEU A 180 -1.59 3.51 4.89
CA LEU A 180 -2.58 2.58 4.33
C LEU A 180 -1.92 1.47 3.51
N ILE A 181 -0.91 1.79 2.70
CA ILE A 181 -0.25 0.80 1.84
C ILE A 181 0.56 -0.22 2.66
N ASN A 182 1.21 0.20 3.75
CA ASN A 182 2.06 -0.68 4.55
C ASN A 182 1.38 -1.22 5.81
N ALA A 183 0.07 -1.02 5.96
CA ALA A 183 -0.67 -1.53 7.11
C ALA A 183 -0.85 -3.05 7.03
N ASP A 184 -0.81 -3.70 8.19
CA ASP A 184 -1.09 -5.13 8.30
C ASP A 184 -2.62 -5.36 8.39
N TYR A 185 -3.23 -5.73 7.27
CA TYR A 185 -4.66 -6.02 7.16
C TYR A 185 -5.05 -7.44 7.61
N TYR A 186 -4.07 -8.27 7.97
CA TYR A 186 -4.28 -9.62 8.51
C TYR A 186 -4.27 -9.62 10.05
N ALA A 187 -3.65 -8.61 10.66
CA ALA A 187 -3.58 -8.47 12.11
C ALA A 187 -4.93 -8.05 12.74
N PRO A 188 -5.26 -8.59 13.93
CA PRO A 188 -6.45 -8.18 14.66
C PRO A 188 -6.31 -6.74 15.16
N GLY A 189 -7.29 -5.89 14.81
CA GLY A 189 -7.34 -4.49 15.27
C GLY A 189 -7.86 -3.53 14.21
N GLY A 190 -7.53 -3.80 12.94
CA GLY A 190 -7.84 -2.91 11.83
C GLY A 190 -7.09 -1.56 11.91
N ILE A 191 -7.40 -0.66 10.99
CA ILE A 191 -6.77 0.66 10.90
C ILE A 191 -7.68 1.70 11.56
N SER A 192 -7.10 2.53 12.43
CA SER A 192 -7.79 3.65 13.05
C SER A 192 -7.02 4.94 12.84
N VAL A 193 -7.60 5.86 12.09
CA VAL A 193 -7.07 7.21 11.89
C VAL A 193 -7.72 8.15 12.88
N VAL A 194 -6.92 9.00 13.51
CA VAL A 194 -7.40 10.04 14.44
C VAL A 194 -6.90 11.40 13.97
N SER A 195 -7.82 12.32 13.70
CA SER A 195 -7.50 13.71 13.44
C SER A 195 -7.88 14.57 14.65
N ALA A 196 -6.94 15.39 15.11
CA ALA A 196 -7.12 16.42 16.11
C ALA A 196 -6.80 17.79 15.49
N PRO A 197 -7.27 18.91 16.08
CA PRO A 197 -7.05 20.25 15.51
C PRO A 197 -5.58 20.62 15.27
N ALA A 198 -4.65 20.00 16.00
CA ALA A 198 -3.22 20.31 15.97
C ALA A 198 -2.32 19.14 15.52
N HIS A 199 -2.85 17.93 15.35
CA HIS A 199 -2.07 16.76 14.92
C HIS A 199 -2.97 15.68 14.31
N ILE A 200 -2.40 14.85 13.45
CA ILE A 200 -3.06 13.68 12.88
C ILE A 200 -2.21 12.46 13.21
N SER A 201 -2.87 11.38 13.63
CA SER A 201 -2.25 10.09 13.93
C SER A 201 -2.87 9.01 13.05
N PHE A 202 -2.00 8.17 12.49
CA PHE A 202 -2.32 7.07 11.60
C PHE A 202 -1.92 5.74 12.23
#